data_AF-A0A2T0BKJ9-F1
#
_entry.id   AF-A0A2T0BKJ9-F1
#
_cell.length_a   1.000
_cell.length_b   1.000
_cell.length_c   1.000
_cell.angle_alpha   90.00
_cell.angle_beta   90.00
_cell.angle_gamma   90.00
#
_symmetry.space_group_name_H-M   'P 1'
#
loop_
_entity.id
_entity.type
_entity.pdbx_description
1 polymer ?
#
loop_
_entity_poly.entity_id
_entity_poly.type
_entity_poly.pdbx_seq_one_letter_code
_entity_poly.pdbx_strand_id
1 'polypeptide(L)' 'MKTQYYKTWEEYKAEHSEIDEKLTKKIAPKMQQYEEMMFMFVMNLLM' A
#
# COMPACT_ATOMS: atom_id res chain seq x y z
N MET A 1 -12.05 -13.13 0.08
CA MET A 1 -10.84 -12.88 -0.73
C MET A 1 -9.60 -12.91 0.17
N LYS A 2 -9.11 -14.08 0.57
CA LYS A 2 -7.78 -14.20 1.18
C LYS A 2 -6.87 -14.80 0.13
N THR A 3 -6.10 -13.95 -0.53
CA THR A 3 -5.06 -14.36 -1.48
C THR A 3 -3.73 -13.93 -0.88
N GLN A 4 -2.65 -14.64 -1.20
CA GLN A 4 -1.30 -14.25 -0.78
C GLN A 4 -0.87 -12.87 -1.31
N TYR A 5 -1.62 -12.32 -2.26
CA TYR A 5 -1.33 -11.05 -2.93
C TYR A 5 -2.17 -9.88 -2.39
N TYR A 6 -3.13 -10.15 -1.50
CA TYR A 6 -3.98 -9.13 -0.92
C TYR A 6 -3.90 -9.18 0.60
N LYS A 7 -3.45 -8.08 1.18
CA LYS A 7 -3.37 -7.88 2.62
C LYS A 7 -3.93 -6.51 2.96
N THR A 8 -4.78 -6.46 3.98
CA THR A 8 -5.32 -5.19 4.45
C THR A 8 -4.26 -4.41 5.25
N TRP A 9 -4.45 -3.09 5.34
CA TRP A 9 -3.57 -2.22 6.12
C TRP A 9 -3.49 -2.64 7.60
N GLU A 10 -4.61 -3.09 8.18
CA GLU A 10 -4.64 -3.57 9.57
C GLU A 10 -3.86 -4.87 9.76
N GLU A 11 -3.96 -5.82 8.81
CA GLU A 11 -3.17 -7.05 8.82
C GLU A 11 -1.67 -6.77 8.61
N TYR A 12 -1.32 -5.77 7.80
CA TYR A 12 0.07 -5.36 7.61
C TYR A 12 0.65 -4.71 8.88
N LYS A 13 -0.08 -3.78 9.52
CA LYS A 13 0.35 -3.18 10.79
C LYS A 13 0.46 -4.18 11.93
N ALA A 14 -0.43 -5.17 11.99
CA ALA A 14 -0.38 -6.21 13.02
C ALA A 14 0.91 -7.04 12.97
N GLU A 15 1.51 -7.21 11.79
CA GLU A 15 2.79 -7.90 11.62
C GLU A 15 4.01 -6.98 11.76
N HIS A 16 3.81 -5.67 11.63
CA HIS A 16 4.86 -4.65 11.67
C HIS A 16 4.64 -3.69 12.84
N SER A 17 4.80 -4.22 14.06
CA SER A 17 4.67 -3.46 15.31
C SER A 17 5.65 -2.28 15.45
N GLU A 18 6.69 -2.23 14.62
CA GLU A 18 7.64 -1.12 14.50
C GLU A 18 7.05 0.14 13.83
N ILE A 19 5.89 0.03 13.20
CA ILE A 19 5.21 1.15 12.54
C ILE A 19 4.39 1.94 13.57
N ASP A 20 5.03 2.92 14.19
CA ASP A 20 4.38 3.90 15.05
C ASP A 20 3.37 4.79 14.27
N GLU A 21 2.39 5.37 14.97
CA GLU A 21 1.37 6.28 14.43
C GLU A 21 1.98 7.47 13.68
N LYS A 22 3.10 8.01 14.19
CA LYS A 22 3.85 9.09 13.53
C LYS A 22 4.46 8.66 12.20
N LEU A 23 4.85 7.39 12.09
CA LEU A 23 5.42 6.83 10.87
C LEU A 23 4.31 6.50 9.86
N THR A 24 3.16 6.00 10.34
CA THR A 24 1.96 5.75 9.52
C THR A 24 1.53 6.99 8.74
N LYS A 25 1.50 8.17 9.38
CA LYS A 25 1.16 9.45 8.71
C LYS A 25 2.10 9.83 7.57
N LYS A 26 3.35 9.33 7.58
CA LYS A 26 4.33 9.57 6.52
C LYS A 26 4.32 8.48 5.45
N ILE A 27 4.07 7.23 5.84
CA ILE A 27 4.04 6.08 4.93
C ILE A 27 2.75 6.08 4.09
N ALA A 28 1.61 6.40 4.69
CA ALA A 28 0.30 6.40 4.02
C ALA A 28 0.29 7.21 2.69
N PRO A 29 0.70 8.50 2.66
CA PRO A 29 0.72 9.25 1.39
C PRO A 29 1.70 8.67 0.38
N LYS A 30 2.79 8.03 0.84
CA LYS A 30 3.80 7.44 -0.04
C LYS A 30 3.34 6.12 -0.65
N MET A 31 2.61 5.29 0.11
CA MET A 31 1.97 4.09 -0.42
C MET A 31 0.90 4.44 -1.46
N GLN A 32 0.08 5.45 -1.18
CA GLN A 32 -0.91 5.93 -2.15
C GLN A 32 -0.26 6.38 -3.46
N GLN A 33 0.85 7.13 -3.39
CA GLN A 33 1.61 7.51 -4.59
C GLN A 33 2.09 6.31 -5.40
N TYR A 34 2.57 5.25 -4.74
CA TYR A 34 2.99 4.04 -5.43
C TYR A 34 1.82 3.33 -6.10
N GLU A 35 0.66 3.24 -5.45
CA GLU A 35 -0.56 2.67 -6.03
C GLU A 35 -1.00 3.47 -7.27
N GLU A 36 -1.00 4.80 -7.19
CA GLU A 36 -1.33 5.69 -8.30
C GLU A 36 -0.34 5.53 -9.47
N MET A 37 0.97 5.46 -9.22
CA MET A 37 1.98 5.21 -10.26
C MET A 37 1.79 3.84 -10.93
N MET A 38 1.50 2.80 -10.14
CA MET A 38 1.30 1.45 -10.64
C MET A 38 0.03 1.36 -11.48
N PHE A 39 -1.05 2.04 -11.05
CA PHE A 39 -2.26 2.19 -11.83
C PHE A 39 -2.00 2.93 -13.16
N MET A 40 -1.34 4.08 -13.13
CA MET A 40 -0.98 4.83 -14.35
C MET A 40 -0.11 4.00 -15.31
N PHE A 41 0.86 3.26 -14.77
CA PHE A 41 1.70 2.35 -15.55
C PHE A 41 0.87 1.29 -16.29
N VAL A 42 -0.05 0.62 -15.60
CA VAL A 42 -0.94 -0.38 -16.22
C VAL A 42 -1.85 0.26 -17.26
N MET A 43 -2.42 1.43 -16.98
CA MET A 43 -3.29 2.14 -17.93
C MET A 43 -2.52 2.56 -19.20
N ASN A 44 -1.26 2.97 -19.08
CA ASN A 44 -0.39 3.29 -20.21
C ASN A 44 0.04 2.07 -21.04
N LEU A 45 -0.08 0.85 -20.52
CA LEU A 45 0.17 -0.37 -21.30
C LEU A 45 -1.05 -0.81 -22.11
N LEU A 46 -2.24 -0.37 -21.70
CA LEU A 46 -3.52 -0.74 -22.33
C LEU A 46 -3.99 0.26 -23.39
N MET A 47 -3.47 1.49 -23.37
CA MET A 47 -3.70 2.53 -24.38
C MET A 47 -2.50 2.65 -25.32
#